data_AF-K1TJZ3-F1
#
_entry.id   AF-K1TJZ3-F1
#
_cell.length_a   1.000
_cell.length_b   1.000
_cell.length_c   1.000
_cell.angle_alpha   90.00
_cell.angle_beta   90.00
_cell.angle_gamma   90.00
#
_symmetry.space_group_name_H-M   'P 1'
#
loop_
_entity.id
_entity.type
_entity.pdbx_description
1 polymer ?
#
loop_
_entity_poly.entity_id
_entity_poly.type
_entity_poly.pdbx_seq_one_letter_code
_entity_poly.pdbx_strand_id
1 'polypeptide(L)'
;YVLLNGNQTLVLLMSYQLTRWAERGELDGNQYVVKTIVTSQMANAVADYFKVKCYDCLTGFKYIAKIIRENEGKTKYIGGGEESFGYLAGDYVRDKDAVSACSLAAEAAAWAMDTMGLTLYEWLQQLYVKYGFYREGLVSVVRKGKEGAELIQKMMVDFRTNPPKTICGSPVVKVNDFLSL
;
A
#
# COMPACT_ATOMS: atom_id res chain seq x y z
N TYR A 1 12.84 20.30 3.51
CA TYR A 1 12.08 19.25 4.21
C TYR A 1 10.82 18.96 3.41
N VAL A 2 10.55 17.69 3.08
CA VAL A 2 9.34 17.24 2.37
C VAL A 2 8.64 16.22 3.26
N LEU A 3 7.36 16.46 3.57
CA LEU A 3 6.55 15.51 4.32
C LEU A 3 6.04 14.41 3.37
N LEU A 4 6.39 13.17 3.66
CA LEU A 4 5.91 12.01 2.91
C LEU A 4 4.51 11.63 3.39
N ASN A 5 3.62 11.30 2.45
CA ASN A 5 2.30 10.77 2.78
C ASN A 5 2.36 9.27 3.11
N GLY A 6 1.26 8.70 3.62
CA GLY A 6 1.26 7.29 4.04
C GLY A 6 1.52 6.29 2.90
N ASN A 7 1.10 6.58 1.66
CA ASN A 7 1.44 5.77 0.49
C ASN A 7 2.94 5.74 0.21
N GLN A 8 3.58 6.92 0.21
CA GLN A 8 5.02 7.05 -0.02
C GLN A 8 5.85 6.37 1.08
N THR A 9 5.45 6.56 2.34
CA THR A 9 6.07 5.90 3.48
C THR A 9 5.94 4.39 3.38
N LEU A 10 4.74 3.88 3.05
CA LEU A 10 4.51 2.44 2.88
C LEU A 10 5.37 1.84 1.77
N VAL A 11 5.48 2.52 0.62
CA VAL A 11 6.33 2.08 -0.49
C VAL A 11 7.80 2.00 -0.05
N LEU A 12 8.30 3.00 0.69
CA LEU A 12 9.67 2.99 1.19
C LEU A 12 9.92 1.82 2.15
N LEU A 13 9.05 1.62 3.14
CA LEU A 13 9.18 0.54 4.12
C LEU A 13 9.11 -0.84 3.45
N MET A 14 8.16 -1.04 2.53
CA MET A 14 8.03 -2.30 1.80
C MET A 14 9.21 -2.55 0.86
N SER A 15 9.63 -1.53 0.11
CA SER A 15 10.80 -1.62 -0.78
C SER A 15 12.07 -1.94 0.00
N TYR A 16 12.22 -1.35 1.19
CA TYR A 16 13.36 -1.60 2.07
C TYR A 16 13.38 -3.06 2.51
N GLN A 17 12.29 -3.56 3.09
CA GLN A 17 12.22 -4.95 3.53
C GLN A 17 12.49 -5.92 2.37
N LEU A 18 11.83 -5.75 1.23
CA LEU A 18 12.03 -6.66 0.09
C LEU A 18 13.47 -6.62 -0.47
N THR A 19 14.08 -5.44 -0.51
CA THR A 19 15.49 -5.29 -0.92
C THR A 19 16.40 -6.04 0.05
N ARG A 20 16.24 -5.84 1.35
CA ARG A 20 17.09 -6.47 2.36
C ARG A 20 16.89 -7.98 2.45
N TRP A 21 15.65 -8.46 2.32
CA TRP A 21 15.37 -9.90 2.23
C TRP A 21 16.04 -10.52 1.00
N ALA A 22 16.00 -9.84 -0.14
CA ALA A 22 16.69 -10.32 -1.35
C ALA A 22 18.22 -10.35 -1.16
N GLU A 23 18.81 -9.29 -0.61
CA GLU A 23 20.26 -9.20 -0.37
C GLU A 23 20.77 -10.24 0.62
N ARG A 24 19.93 -10.64 1.60
CA ARG A 24 20.25 -11.71 2.57
C ARG A 24 19.94 -13.12 2.06
N GLY A 25 19.38 -13.26 0.86
CA GLY A 25 18.98 -14.55 0.31
C GLY A 25 17.79 -15.20 1.03
N GLU A 26 16.92 -14.39 1.65
CA GLU A 26 15.77 -14.84 2.44
C GLU A 26 14.48 -14.98 1.61
N LEU A 27 14.49 -14.53 0.35
CA LEU A 27 13.38 -14.74 -0.58
C LEU A 27 13.49 -16.14 -1.22
N ASP A 28 12.73 -17.09 -0.71
CA ASP A 28 12.65 -18.47 -1.23
C ASP A 28 11.39 -18.72 -2.08
N GLY A 29 10.55 -17.69 -2.27
CA GLY A 29 9.29 -17.76 -3.02
C GLY A 29 8.07 -18.12 -2.17
N ASN A 30 8.26 -18.38 -0.88
CA ASN A 30 7.19 -18.66 0.08
C ASN A 30 6.86 -17.45 0.98
N GLN A 31 7.13 -16.23 0.50
CA GLN A 31 6.88 -14.98 1.19
C GLN A 31 5.71 -14.20 0.58
N TYR A 32 5.09 -13.34 1.39
CA TYR A 32 4.08 -12.39 0.92
C TYR A 32 4.08 -11.07 1.70
N VAL A 33 3.49 -10.06 1.06
CA VAL A 33 3.17 -8.75 1.62
C VAL A 33 1.69 -8.45 1.44
N VAL A 34 1.14 -7.51 2.20
CA VAL A 34 -0.30 -7.18 2.15
C VAL A 34 -0.50 -5.67 2.16
N LYS A 35 -1.49 -5.18 1.41
CA LYS A 35 -1.97 -3.80 1.53
C LYS A 35 -3.47 -3.70 1.30
N THR A 36 -4.04 -2.54 1.62
CA THR A 36 -5.42 -2.25 1.25
C THR A 36 -5.55 -1.83 -0.21
N ILE A 37 -6.74 -2.05 -0.79
CA ILE A 37 -7.05 -1.70 -2.19
C ILE A 37 -6.94 -0.20 -2.50
N VAL A 38 -7.05 0.66 -1.48
CA VAL A 38 -6.92 2.12 -1.59
C VAL A 38 -5.49 2.61 -1.35
N THR A 39 -4.57 1.70 -1.01
CA THR A 39 -3.13 1.96 -0.92
C THR A 39 -2.48 1.83 -2.29
N SER A 40 -1.45 2.64 -2.51
CA SER A 40 -0.70 2.73 -3.77
C SER A 40 -0.42 1.43 -4.46
N GLN A 41 -0.75 1.40 -5.75
CA GLN A 41 -0.40 0.30 -6.65
C GLN A 41 1.11 0.20 -6.91
N MET A 42 1.88 1.23 -6.53
CA MET A 42 3.35 1.16 -6.56
C MET A 42 3.88 0.01 -5.70
N ALA A 43 3.25 -0.26 -4.56
CA ALA A 43 3.63 -1.37 -3.69
C ALA A 43 3.43 -2.74 -4.37
N ASN A 44 2.41 -2.90 -5.23
CA ASN A 44 2.27 -4.11 -6.05
C ASN A 44 3.45 -4.24 -7.03
N ALA A 45 3.78 -3.15 -7.74
CA ALA A 45 4.88 -3.15 -8.71
C ALA A 45 6.24 -3.49 -8.06
N VAL A 46 6.48 -2.99 -6.84
CA VAL A 46 7.66 -3.35 -6.03
C VAL A 46 7.65 -4.84 -5.71
N ALA A 47 6.55 -5.37 -5.15
CA ALA A 47 6.45 -6.78 -4.77
C ALA A 47 6.62 -7.71 -5.98
N ASP A 48 6.01 -7.36 -7.12
CA ASP A 48 6.11 -8.11 -8.38
C ASP A 48 7.55 -8.16 -8.90
N TYR A 49 8.31 -7.07 -8.79
CA TYR A 49 9.74 -7.05 -9.15
C TYR A 49 10.55 -8.07 -8.34
N PHE A 50 10.27 -8.18 -7.04
CA PHE A 50 10.91 -9.16 -6.16
C PHE A 50 10.28 -10.56 -6.23
N LYS A 51 9.25 -10.75 -7.09
CA LYS A 51 8.47 -12.00 -7.21
C LYS A 51 7.84 -12.44 -5.88
N VAL A 52 7.48 -11.48 -5.03
CA VAL A 52 6.80 -11.71 -3.76
C VAL A 52 5.30 -11.46 -3.95
N LYS A 53 4.47 -12.36 -3.44
CA LYS A 53 3.02 -12.23 -3.55
C LYS A 53 2.55 -10.99 -2.78
N CYS A 54 1.88 -10.05 -3.46
CA CYS A 54 1.16 -8.96 -2.81
C CYS A 54 -0.33 -9.29 -2.74
N TYR A 55 -0.91 -9.28 -1.54
CA TYR A 55 -2.36 -9.38 -1.36
C TYR A 55 -2.96 -7.97 -1.24
N ASP A 56 -4.01 -7.73 -2.03
CA ASP A 56 -4.89 -6.58 -1.90
C ASP A 56 -6.13 -6.96 -1.08
N CYS A 57 -6.43 -6.20 -0.03
CA CYS A 57 -7.60 -6.41 0.82
C CYS A 57 -8.45 -5.15 1.00
N LEU A 58 -9.67 -5.30 1.52
CA LEU A 58 -10.52 -4.16 1.85
C LEU A 58 -9.86 -3.28 2.94
N THR A 59 -10.25 -2.01 2.97
CA THR A 59 -9.76 -1.04 3.96
C THR A 59 -10.09 -1.48 5.40
N GLY A 60 -9.12 -1.33 6.29
CA GLY A 60 -9.18 -1.72 7.69
C GLY A 60 -8.22 -2.86 8.00
N PHE A 61 -7.34 -2.66 8.98
CA PHE A 61 -6.30 -3.61 9.37
C PHE A 61 -6.80 -5.01 9.75
N LYS A 62 -8.07 -5.14 10.15
CA LYS A 62 -8.72 -6.46 10.37
C LYS A 62 -8.63 -7.39 9.15
N TYR A 63 -8.63 -6.86 7.93
CA TYR A 63 -8.52 -7.66 6.71
C TYR A 63 -7.08 -8.10 6.45
N ILE A 64 -6.10 -7.26 6.78
CA ILE A 64 -4.68 -7.63 6.79
C ILE A 64 -4.45 -8.74 7.82
N ALA A 65 -4.94 -8.56 9.05
CA ALA A 65 -4.87 -9.56 10.11
C ALA A 65 -5.52 -10.89 9.73
N LYS A 66 -6.67 -10.85 9.04
CA LYS A 66 -7.32 -12.05 8.49
C LYS A 66 -6.41 -12.80 7.52
N ILE A 67 -5.79 -12.10 6.57
CA ILE A 67 -4.86 -12.72 5.61
C ILE A 67 -3.64 -13.31 6.34
N ILE A 68 -3.09 -12.61 7.33
CA ILE A 68 -2.01 -13.15 8.17
C ILE A 68 -2.46 -14.46 8.84
N ARG A 69 -3.66 -14.47 9.44
CA ARG A 69 -4.22 -15.65 10.10
C ARG A 69 -4.42 -16.84 9.15
N GLU A 70 -4.89 -16.59 7.93
CA GLU A 70 -5.15 -17.66 6.94
C GLU A 70 -3.87 -18.32 6.41
N ASN A 71 -2.74 -17.60 6.47
CA ASN A 71 -1.44 -17.99 5.96
C ASN A 71 -0.43 -18.41 7.06
N GLU A 72 -0.85 -18.33 8.33
CA GLU A 72 -0.05 -18.71 9.49
C GLU A 72 0.44 -20.17 9.38
N GLY A 73 1.75 -20.37 9.50
CA GLY A 73 2.40 -21.68 9.36
C GLY A 73 2.50 -22.22 7.93
N LYS A 74 2.03 -21.48 6.91
CA LYS A 74 2.07 -21.92 5.49
C LYS A 74 3.04 -21.10 4.65
N THR A 75 3.00 -19.79 4.83
CA THR A 75 3.72 -18.78 4.03
C THR A 75 4.20 -17.69 4.97
N LYS A 76 5.33 -17.05 4.67
CA LYS A 76 5.92 -16.05 5.55
C LYS A 76 5.47 -14.64 5.21
N TYR A 77 4.86 -13.96 6.17
CA TYR A 77 4.55 -12.54 6.07
C TYR A 77 5.82 -11.70 6.27
N ILE A 78 6.10 -10.80 5.32
CA ILE A 78 7.19 -9.82 5.44
C ILE A 78 6.66 -8.53 6.08
N GLY A 79 5.55 -8.00 5.58
CA GLY A 79 5.02 -6.73 6.04
C GLY A 79 3.83 -6.25 5.22
N GLY A 80 3.21 -5.17 5.70
CA GLY A 80 1.98 -4.69 5.09
C GLY A 80 1.37 -3.52 5.82
N GLY A 81 0.46 -2.82 5.15
CA GLY A 81 -0.07 -1.56 5.66
C GLY A 81 -1.17 -0.92 4.84
N GLU A 82 -1.47 0.31 5.23
CA GLU A 82 -2.55 1.15 4.71
C GLU A 82 -2.00 2.55 4.38
N GLU A 83 -2.63 3.23 3.43
CA GLU A 83 -2.35 4.60 3.01
C GLU A 83 -2.50 5.62 4.15
N SER A 84 -3.19 5.23 5.22
CA SER A 84 -3.42 6.00 6.46
C SER A 84 -2.24 5.96 7.44
N PHE A 85 -1.02 5.71 6.98
CA PHE A 85 0.22 5.53 7.78
C PHE A 85 0.26 4.27 8.65
N GLY A 86 -0.73 3.38 8.53
CA GLY A 86 -0.71 2.11 9.24
C GLY A 86 0.29 1.15 8.61
N TYR A 87 1.24 0.62 9.37
CA TYR A 87 2.18 -0.40 8.90
C TYR A 87 2.46 -1.42 10.00
N LEU A 88 2.74 -2.66 9.59
CA LEU A 88 3.21 -3.72 10.45
C LEU A 88 4.36 -4.44 9.73
N ALA A 89 5.55 -4.35 10.32
CA ALA A 89 6.72 -5.12 9.90
C ALA A 89 6.69 -6.49 10.60
N GLY A 90 6.68 -7.58 9.85
CA GLY A 90 6.55 -8.94 10.39
C GLY A 90 5.18 -9.24 11.04
N ASP A 91 4.99 -10.45 11.55
CA ASP A 91 3.70 -10.96 12.02
C ASP A 91 3.58 -11.05 13.55
N TYR A 92 4.28 -10.16 14.28
CA TYR A 92 4.36 -10.18 15.74
C TYR A 92 3.03 -9.88 16.44
N VAL A 93 2.20 -9.03 15.83
CA VAL A 93 0.87 -8.66 16.30
C VAL A 93 -0.15 -8.78 15.17
N ARG A 94 -1.43 -8.53 15.46
CA ARG A 94 -2.53 -8.53 14.48
C ARG A 94 -3.14 -7.13 14.31
N ASP A 95 -2.33 -6.11 14.56
CA ASP A 95 -2.66 -4.70 14.40
C ASP A 95 -1.45 -3.94 13.86
N LYS A 96 -1.61 -2.66 13.56
CA LYS A 96 -0.52 -1.75 13.22
C LYS A 96 0.43 -1.62 14.40
N ASP A 97 1.72 -1.48 14.11
CA ASP A 97 2.72 -1.17 15.13
C ASP A 97 3.58 0.01 14.67
N ALA A 98 3.22 1.20 15.16
CA ALA A 98 3.90 2.44 14.84
C ALA A 98 5.34 2.48 15.37
N VAL A 99 5.63 1.82 16.51
CA VAL A 99 6.98 1.82 17.08
C VAL A 99 7.90 1.00 16.18
N SER A 100 7.45 -0.19 15.75
CA SER A 100 8.19 -1.01 14.79
C SER A 100 8.38 -0.27 13.45
N ALA A 101 7.35 0.41 12.96
CA ALA A 101 7.41 1.15 11.71
C ALA A 101 8.39 2.34 11.77
N CYS A 102 8.43 3.07 12.88
CA CYS A 102 9.41 4.13 13.10
C CYS A 102 10.84 3.60 13.16
N SER A 103 11.07 2.48 13.85
CA SER A 103 12.38 1.82 13.87
C SER A 103 12.81 1.40 12.47
N LEU A 104 11.91 0.77 11.71
CA LEU A 104 12.16 0.35 10.33
C LEU A 104 12.43 1.54 9.40
N ALA A 105 11.73 2.66 9.58
CA ALA A 105 11.97 3.89 8.82
C ALA A 105 13.36 4.46 9.10
N ALA A 106 13.79 4.49 10.36
CA ALA A 106 15.13 4.94 10.75
C ALA A 106 16.21 4.02 10.18
N GLU A 107 16.01 2.71 10.26
CA GLU A 107 16.90 1.71 9.67
C GLU A 107 17.02 1.87 8.15
N ALA A 108 15.90 2.06 7.45
CA ALA A 108 15.88 2.30 6.00
C ALA A 108 16.61 3.59 5.63
N ALA A 109 16.48 4.65 6.44
CA ALA A 109 17.19 5.92 6.22
C ALA A 109 18.71 5.75 6.36
N ALA A 110 19.15 5.07 7.41
CA ALA A 110 20.56 4.78 7.63
C ALA A 110 21.13 3.91 6.50
N TRP A 111 20.43 2.82 6.15
CA TRP A 111 20.83 1.94 5.06
C TRP A 111 20.92 2.67 3.71
N ALA A 112 19.92 3.49 3.35
CA ALA A 112 19.92 4.22 2.09
C ALA A 112 21.08 5.23 2.02
N MET A 113 21.38 5.89 3.13
CA MET A 113 22.53 6.79 3.23
C MET A 113 23.85 6.03 3.11
N ASP A 114 24.03 4.97 3.88
CA ASP A 114 25.30 4.25 3.96
C ASP A 114 25.63 3.47 2.67
N THR A 115 24.60 2.97 1.97
CA THR A 115 24.79 2.12 0.77
C THR A 115 24.66 2.88 -0.55
N MET A 116 23.90 3.98 -0.59
CA MET A 116 23.63 4.72 -1.83
C MET A 116 23.97 6.21 -1.73
N GLY A 117 24.24 6.74 -0.53
CA GLY A 117 24.44 8.18 -0.31
C GLY A 117 23.16 9.00 -0.48
N LEU A 118 21.98 8.39 -0.25
CA LEU A 118 20.69 9.02 -0.51
C LEU A 118 19.88 9.22 0.77
N THR A 119 19.14 10.32 0.81
CA THR A 119 18.00 10.45 1.73
C THR A 119 16.83 9.55 1.29
N LEU A 120 15.89 9.26 2.19
CA LEU A 120 14.67 8.51 1.83
C LEU A 120 13.85 9.19 0.72
N TYR A 121 13.86 10.53 0.65
CA TYR A 121 13.15 11.25 -0.40
C TYR A 121 13.81 11.06 -1.77
N GLU A 122 15.13 11.14 -1.85
CA GLU A 122 15.88 10.89 -3.09
C GLU A 122 15.77 9.43 -3.52
N TRP A 123 15.80 8.51 -2.55
CA TRP A 123 15.55 7.11 -2.85
C TRP A 123 14.13 6.87 -3.37
N LEU A 124 13.11 7.50 -2.79
CA LEU A 124 11.74 7.47 -3.32
C LEU A 124 11.67 7.96 -4.78
N GLN A 125 12.42 8.99 -5.15
CA GLN A 125 12.50 9.45 -6.53
C GLN A 125 13.07 8.38 -7.46
N GLN A 126 14.09 7.64 -7.04
CA GLN A 126 14.60 6.50 -7.81
C GLN A 126 13.60 5.35 -7.91
N LEU A 127 12.86 5.07 -6.83
CA LEU A 127 11.79 4.07 -6.84
C LEU A 127 10.70 4.43 -7.87
N TYR A 128 10.35 5.71 -8.02
CA TYR A 128 9.40 6.15 -9.07
C TYR A 128 9.93 5.90 -10.48
N VAL A 129 11.22 6.17 -10.73
CA VAL A 129 11.83 5.88 -12.03
C VAL A 129 11.84 4.36 -12.30
N LYS A 130 12.10 3.56 -11.27
CA LYS A 130 12.23 2.10 -11.38
C LYS A 130 10.89 1.37 -11.51
N TYR A 131 9.89 1.77 -10.73
CA TYR A 131 8.62 1.04 -10.60
C TYR A 131 7.41 1.78 -11.19
N GLY A 132 7.62 2.99 -11.71
CA GLY A 132 6.58 3.82 -12.31
C GLY A 132 6.15 4.97 -11.41
N PHE A 133 5.51 5.97 -12.01
CA PHE A 133 5.06 7.19 -11.32
C PHE A 133 3.62 7.03 -10.82
N TYR A 134 3.43 7.26 -9.51
CA TYR A 134 2.12 7.18 -8.86
C TYR A 134 1.84 8.49 -8.14
N ARG A 135 0.76 9.16 -8.56
CA ARG A 135 0.27 10.39 -7.94
C ARG A 135 -1.10 10.15 -7.36
N GLU A 136 -1.20 10.30 -6.05
CA GLU A 136 -2.36 9.87 -5.28
C GLU A 136 -2.76 10.98 -4.31
N GLY A 137 -4.06 11.05 -4.03
CA GLY A 137 -4.62 12.01 -3.08
C GLY A 137 -5.96 11.54 -2.57
N LEU A 138 -6.23 11.82 -1.30
CA LEU A 138 -7.50 11.52 -0.66
C LEU A 138 -8.40 12.76 -0.69
N VAL A 139 -9.64 12.59 -1.17
CA VAL A 139 -10.67 13.63 -1.12
C VAL A 139 -11.80 13.15 -0.21
N SER A 140 -11.89 13.77 0.97
CA SER A 140 -12.94 13.48 1.94
C SER A 140 -14.16 14.35 1.69
N VAL A 141 -15.24 13.74 1.19
CA VAL A 141 -16.51 14.43 0.96
C VAL A 141 -17.47 14.16 2.12
N VAL A 142 -17.75 15.18 2.92
CA VAL A 142 -18.71 15.09 4.03
C VAL A 142 -20.09 15.57 3.59
N ARG A 143 -21.11 14.76 3.88
CA ARG A 143 -22.52 15.11 3.74
C ARG A 143 -23.22 14.79 5.06
N LYS A 144 -23.97 15.74 5.61
CA LYS A 144 -24.55 15.64 6.96
C LYS A 144 -26.03 15.24 6.89
N GLY A 145 -26.50 14.59 7.96
CA GLY A 145 -27.90 14.23 8.14
C GLY A 145 -28.40 13.13 7.19
N LYS A 146 -29.70 12.85 7.28
CA LYS A 146 -30.38 11.83 6.46
C LYS A 146 -30.24 12.10 4.97
N GLU A 147 -30.48 13.34 4.56
CA GLU A 147 -30.32 13.78 3.16
C GLU A 147 -28.90 13.52 2.64
N GLY A 148 -27.90 13.74 3.49
CA GLY A 148 -26.51 13.45 3.14
C GLY A 148 -26.24 11.96 2.91
N ALA A 149 -26.82 11.08 3.74
CA ALA A 149 -26.71 9.64 3.56
C ALA A 149 -27.41 9.16 2.28
N GLU A 150 -28.61 9.68 2.00
CA GLU A 150 -29.35 9.40 0.76
C GLU A 150 -28.56 9.86 -0.48
N LEU A 151 -27.92 11.04 -0.42
CA LEU A 151 -27.06 11.53 -1.49
C LEU A 151 -25.87 10.59 -1.75
N ILE A 152 -25.20 10.12 -0.69
CA ILE A 152 -24.07 9.19 -0.81
C ILE A 152 -24.51 7.88 -1.43
N GLN A 153 -25.64 7.32 -1.00
CA GLN A 153 -26.21 6.10 -1.58
C GLN A 153 -26.52 6.29 -3.07
N LYS A 154 -27.16 7.41 -3.42
CA LYS A 154 -27.47 7.74 -4.81
C LYS A 154 -26.21 7.85 -5.67
N MET A 155 -25.18 8.58 -5.21
CA MET A 155 -23.91 8.71 -5.93
C MET A 155 -23.29 7.33 -6.23
N MET A 156 -23.32 6.40 -5.27
CA MET A 156 -22.78 5.05 -5.47
C MET A 156 -23.60 4.22 -6.47
N VAL A 157 -24.92 4.37 -6.51
CA VAL A 157 -25.77 3.75 -7.53
C VAL A 157 -25.47 4.34 -8.90
N ASP A 158 -25.40 5.66 -9.00
CA ASP A 158 -25.14 6.38 -10.26
C ASP A 158 -23.77 6.01 -10.85
N PHE A 159 -22.71 5.89 -10.02
CA PHE A 159 -21.40 5.45 -10.50
C PHE A 159 -21.40 4.02 -11.04
N ARG A 160 -22.25 3.13 -10.50
CA ARG A 160 -22.35 1.74 -10.98
C ARG A 160 -23.18 1.61 -12.23
N THR A 161 -24.30 2.32 -12.30
CA THR A 161 -25.24 2.24 -13.43
C THR A 161 -24.77 3.07 -14.62
N ASN A 162 -24.01 4.15 -14.36
CA ASN A 162 -23.51 5.06 -15.37
C ASN A 162 -22.07 5.52 -15.04
N PRO A 163 -21.08 4.61 -15.09
CA PRO A 163 -19.69 4.96 -14.83
C PRO A 163 -19.18 6.00 -15.84
N PRO A 164 -18.25 6.88 -15.44
CA PRO A 164 -17.66 7.86 -16.36
C PRO A 164 -16.97 7.13 -17.51
N LYS A 165 -17.22 7.57 -18.75
CA LYS A 165 -16.53 7.06 -19.94
C LYS A 165 -15.16 7.67 -20.13
N THR A 166 -14.93 8.85 -19.55
CA THR A 166 -13.67 9.59 -19.62
C THR A 166 -13.36 10.27 -18.29
N ILE A 167 -12.07 10.38 -17.95
CA ILE A 167 -11.56 11.15 -16.81
C ILE A 167 -10.50 12.12 -17.35
N CYS A 168 -10.67 13.43 -17.14
CA CYS A 168 -9.77 14.47 -17.64
C CYS A 168 -9.44 14.32 -19.15
N GLY A 169 -10.44 13.94 -19.96
CA GLY A 169 -10.29 13.72 -21.40
C GLY A 169 -9.70 12.36 -21.81
N SER A 170 -9.22 11.54 -20.87
CA SER A 170 -8.72 10.20 -21.14
C SER A 170 -9.84 9.16 -21.03
N PRO A 171 -9.91 8.14 -21.92
CA PRO A 171 -10.94 7.10 -21.84
C PRO A 171 -10.74 6.21 -20.60
N VAL A 172 -11.85 5.83 -19.97
CA VAL A 172 -11.84 4.82 -18.91
C VAL A 172 -11.71 3.45 -19.55
N VAL A 173 -10.62 2.74 -19.25
CA VAL A 173 -10.32 1.41 -19.82
C VAL A 173 -10.73 0.26 -18.92
N LYS A 174 -10.95 0.53 -17.62
CA LYS A 174 -11.30 -0.49 -16.62
C LYS A 174 -12.07 0.16 -15.48
N VAL A 175 -13.11 -0.54 -15.02
CA VAL A 175 -13.85 -0.23 -13.79
C VAL A 175 -13.76 -1.46 -12.88
N ASN A 176 -13.31 -1.26 -11.65
CA ASN A 176 -13.30 -2.30 -10.61
C ASN A 176 -14.40 -1.97 -9.59
N ASP A 177 -15.48 -2.75 -9.57
CA ASP A 177 -16.48 -2.69 -8.50
C ASP A 177 -16.24 -3.83 -7.51
N PHE A 178 -15.65 -3.50 -6.36
CA PHE A 178 -15.31 -4.46 -5.31
C PHE A 178 -16.53 -5.07 -4.59
N LEU A 179 -17.76 -4.62 -4.91
CA LEU A 179 -18.97 -5.31 -4.46
C LEU A 179 -19.29 -6.54 -5.33
N SER A 180 -18.90 -6.52 -6.61
CA SER A 180 -19.25 -7.55 -7.60
C SER A 180 -18.05 -8.36 -8.12
N LEU A 181 -16.82 -7.92 -7.82
CA LEU A 181 -15.57 -8.66 -8.05
C LEU A 181 -15.43 -9.81 -7.05
#